data_AF-A0A533VVW0-F1
#
_entry.id   AF-A0A533VVW0-F1
#
_cell.length_a   1.000
_cell.length_b   1.000
_cell.length_c   1.000
_cell.angle_alpha   90.00
_cell.angle_beta   90.00
_cell.angle_gamma   90.00
#
_symmetry.space_group_name_H-M   'P 1'
#
loop_
_entity.id
_entity.type
_entity.pdbx_description
1 polymer ?
#
loop_
_entity_poly.entity_id
_entity_poly.type
_entity_poly.pdbx_seq_one_letter_code
_entity_poly.pdbx_strand_id
1 'polypeptide(L)'
;EKNWNDRDAAKAVAVALLQSLREPRSWDKVAVGFGGTHYPEKFNKLLLEDEFAFAAIVPKYALQEFDSALFGQILQKSTKLPRYALLDWKGLGPEKDKIVSLVRQYGLEAVRV
;
A
#
# COMPACT_ATOMS: atom_id res chain seq x y z
N GLU A 1 4.76 -12.80 22.26
CA GLU A 1 4.62 -11.95 23.47
C GLU A 1 5.84 -11.10 23.81
N LYS A 2 7.09 -11.58 23.64
CA LYS A 2 8.30 -10.79 23.97
C LYS A 2 8.26 -9.33 23.49
N ASN A 3 8.00 -9.10 22.20
CA ASN A 3 7.98 -7.75 21.62
C ASN A 3 6.75 -6.92 22.06
N TRP A 4 5.68 -7.57 22.52
CA TRP A 4 4.49 -6.87 23.03
C TRP A 4 4.71 -6.31 24.44
N ASN A 5 5.61 -6.92 25.21
CA ASN A 5 5.98 -6.48 26.56
C ASN A 5 7.21 -5.53 26.56
N ASP A 6 7.77 -5.23 25.39
CA ASP A 6 8.90 -4.32 25.24
C ASP A 6 8.43 -2.87 25.39
N ARG A 7 8.85 -2.23 26.48
CA ARG A 7 8.46 -0.85 26.81
C ARG A 7 9.02 0.18 25.84
N ASP A 8 10.20 -0.05 25.29
CA ASP A 8 10.82 0.88 24.34
C ASP A 8 10.12 0.80 22.98
N ALA A 9 9.76 -0.41 22.54
CA ALA A 9 8.93 -0.60 21.34
C ALA A 9 7.56 0.07 21.50
N ALA A 10 6.89 -0.13 22.65
CA ALA A 10 5.61 0.52 22.95
C ALA A 10 5.71 2.05 22.96
N LYS A 11 6.79 2.58 23.56
CA LYS A 11 7.07 4.02 23.57
C LYS A 11 7.28 4.58 22.16
N ALA A 12 8.02 3.88 21.30
CA ALA A 12 8.24 4.29 19.92
C ALA A 12 6.91 4.41 19.15
N VAL A 13 6.03 3.42 19.28
CA VAL A 13 4.68 3.46 18.66
C VAL A 13 3.85 4.61 19.22
N ALA A 14 3.86 4.82 20.54
CA ALA A 14 3.11 5.92 21.16
C ALA A 14 3.58 7.29 20.70
N VAL A 15 4.90 7.50 20.58
CA VAL A 15 5.47 8.74 20.05
C VAL A 15 5.06 8.95 18.59
N ALA A 16 5.20 7.93 17.74
CA ALA A 16 4.81 8.01 16.33
C ALA A 16 3.30 8.33 16.15
N LEU A 17 2.44 7.73 16.98
CA LEU A 17 1.01 8.03 16.99
C LEU A 17 0.74 9.49 17.36
N LEU A 18 1.30 9.97 18.47
CA LEU A 18 1.09 11.35 18.94
C LEU A 18 1.61 12.37 17.94
N GLN A 19 2.74 12.11 17.30
CA GLN A 19 3.27 12.95 16.22
C GLN A 19 2.33 12.98 15.01
N SER A 20 1.85 11.81 14.56
CA SER A 20 0.94 11.71 13.42
C SER A 20 -0.40 12.43 13.63
N LEU A 21 -0.87 12.49 14.88
CA LEU A 21 -2.09 13.22 15.25
C LEU A 21 -1.89 14.74 15.34
N ARG A 22 -0.72 15.19 15.80
CA ARG A 22 -0.40 16.62 15.96
C ARG A 22 -0.02 17.28 14.64
N GLU A 23 0.65 16.54 13.77
CA GLU A 23 1.17 17.01 12.49
C GLU A 23 0.57 16.16 11.35
N PRO A 24 -0.75 16.28 11.09
CA PRO A 24 -1.39 15.50 10.05
C PRO A 24 -0.80 15.88 8.69
N ARG A 25 -0.09 14.93 8.06
CA ARG A 25 0.43 15.10 6.70
C ARG A 25 -0.66 14.85 5.69
N SER A 26 -0.79 15.75 4.72
CA SER A 26 -1.55 15.46 3.49
C SER A 26 -0.61 14.85 2.46
N TRP A 27 -0.99 13.70 1.91
CA TRP A 27 -0.19 13.01 0.90
C TRP A 27 -0.80 13.19 -0.46
N ASP A 28 -0.12 13.85 -1.38
CA ASP A 28 -0.67 14.09 -2.74
C ASP A 28 -0.59 12.84 -3.63
N LYS A 29 0.41 11.99 -3.39
CA LYS A 29 0.59 10.72 -4.08
C LYS A 29 0.10 9.56 -3.23
N VAL A 30 -1.20 9.23 -3.37
CA VAL A 30 -1.80 8.06 -2.73
C VAL A 30 -1.89 6.91 -3.73
N ALA A 31 -1.40 5.74 -3.34
CA ALA A 31 -1.28 4.57 -4.19
C ALA A 31 -1.95 3.32 -3.62
N VAL A 32 -2.26 2.38 -4.52
CA VAL A 32 -2.47 0.96 -4.18
C VAL A 32 -1.25 0.17 -4.62
N GLY A 33 -0.64 -0.59 -3.72
CA GLY A 33 0.50 -1.45 -4.03
C GLY A 33 0.04 -2.84 -4.46
N PHE A 34 0.64 -3.40 -5.51
CA PHE A 34 0.35 -4.75 -6.00
C PHE A 34 1.64 -5.57 -6.13
N GLY A 35 1.64 -6.77 -5.54
CA GLY A 35 2.78 -7.68 -5.54
C GLY A 35 3.61 -7.58 -4.26
N GLY A 36 4.86 -8.02 -4.33
CA GLY A 36 5.72 -8.17 -3.17
C GLY A 36 5.35 -9.36 -2.26
N THR A 37 6.20 -9.59 -1.26
CA THR A 37 5.93 -10.52 -0.16
C THR A 37 5.01 -9.86 0.87
N HIS A 38 4.75 -10.54 1.99
CA HIS A 38 3.95 -9.96 3.09
C HIS A 38 4.59 -8.71 3.71
N TYR A 39 5.91 -8.55 3.62
CA TYR A 39 6.66 -7.36 4.04
C TYR A 39 7.50 -6.81 2.86
N PRO A 40 6.86 -6.06 1.95
CA PRO A 40 7.49 -5.67 0.70
C PRO A 40 8.51 -4.53 0.90
N GLU A 41 9.79 -4.86 0.88
CA GLU A 41 10.90 -3.91 1.06
C GLU A 41 10.83 -2.70 0.10
N LYS A 42 10.41 -2.93 -1.15
CA LYS A 42 10.23 -1.87 -2.15
C LYS A 42 9.18 -0.84 -1.71
N PHE A 43 8.04 -1.30 -1.19
CA PHE A 43 7.00 -0.39 -0.73
C PHE A 43 7.38 0.30 0.59
N ASN A 44 8.06 -0.42 1.49
CA ASN A 44 8.60 0.18 2.72
C ASN A 44 9.56 1.32 2.40
N LYS A 45 10.44 1.14 1.40
CA LYS A 45 11.36 2.19 0.96
C LYS A 45 10.60 3.44 0.48
N LEU A 46 9.59 3.27 -0.37
CA LEU A 46 8.77 4.39 -0.88
C LEU A 46 7.99 5.11 0.22
N LEU A 47 7.53 4.37 1.24
CA LEU A 47 6.88 4.94 2.42
C LEU A 47 7.86 5.76 3.27
N LEU A 48 9.07 5.24 3.50
CA LEU A 48 10.09 5.89 4.33
C LEU A 48 10.75 7.09 3.63
N GLU A 49 10.79 7.11 2.30
CA GLU A 49 11.30 8.22 1.49
C GLU A 49 10.23 9.28 1.20
N ASP A 50 9.04 9.19 1.82
CA ASP A 50 7.91 10.12 1.65
C ASP A 50 7.44 10.27 0.18
N GLU A 51 7.75 9.32 -0.70
CA GLU A 51 7.37 9.41 -2.12
C GLU A 51 5.89 9.10 -2.36
N PHE A 52 5.35 8.12 -1.63
CA PHE A 52 3.97 7.65 -1.75
C PHE A 52 3.38 7.28 -0.40
N ALA A 53 2.09 7.59 -0.22
CA ALA A 53 1.26 6.96 0.80
C ALA A 53 0.47 5.81 0.20
N PHE A 54 0.20 4.78 1.00
CA PHE A 54 -0.56 3.61 0.57
C PHE A 54 -1.96 3.61 1.17
N ALA A 55 -2.96 3.45 0.32
CA ALA A 55 -4.32 3.14 0.76
C ALA A 55 -4.49 1.65 1.05
N ALA A 56 -3.85 0.81 0.25
CA ALA A 56 -3.84 -0.64 0.41
C ALA A 56 -2.60 -1.25 -0.26
N ILE A 57 -2.21 -2.44 0.20
CA ILE A 57 -1.19 -3.28 -0.42
C ILE A 57 -1.80 -4.66 -0.63
N VAL A 58 -1.82 -5.12 -1.88
CA VAL A 58 -2.29 -6.46 -2.27
C VAL A 58 -1.05 -7.32 -2.55
N PRO A 59 -0.65 -8.20 -1.61
CA PRO A 59 0.56 -9.01 -1.75
C PRO A 59 0.39 -10.08 -2.83
N LYS A 60 1.51 -10.61 -3.35
CA LYS A 60 1.53 -11.58 -4.46
C LYS A 60 0.53 -12.74 -4.30
N TYR A 61 0.47 -13.34 -3.11
CA TYR A 61 -0.39 -14.51 -2.85
C TYR A 61 -1.89 -14.18 -2.92
N ALA A 62 -2.27 -12.92 -2.74
CA ALA A 62 -3.66 -12.48 -2.78
C ALA A 62 -4.09 -12.01 -4.18
N LEU A 63 -3.15 -11.85 -5.12
CA LEU A 63 -3.45 -11.34 -6.46
C LEU A 63 -4.36 -12.28 -7.24
N GLN A 64 -4.28 -13.60 -7.04
CA GLN A 64 -5.11 -14.57 -7.76
C GLN A 64 -6.61 -14.35 -7.50
N GLU A 65 -6.98 -14.12 -6.23
CA GLU A 65 -8.36 -13.89 -5.80
C GLU A 65 -8.78 -12.41 -5.90
N PHE A 66 -7.84 -11.52 -6.25
CA PHE A 66 -8.13 -10.10 -6.40
C PHE A 66 -8.92 -9.82 -7.68
N ASP A 67 -10.04 -9.14 -7.54
CA ASP A 67 -10.99 -8.83 -8.61
C ASP A 67 -11.41 -7.35 -8.63
N SER A 68 -12.29 -7.00 -9.57
CA SER A 68 -12.80 -5.65 -9.72
C SER A 68 -13.63 -5.18 -8.52
N ALA A 69 -14.38 -6.08 -7.87
CA ALA A 69 -15.19 -5.72 -6.72
C ALA A 69 -14.34 -5.33 -5.51
N LEU A 70 -13.26 -6.08 -5.25
CA LEU A 70 -12.27 -5.75 -4.22
C LEU A 70 -11.53 -4.45 -4.54
N PHE A 71 -11.20 -4.21 -5.81
CA PHE A 71 -10.62 -2.93 -6.23
C PHE A 71 -11.57 -1.76 -5.92
N GLY A 72 -12.84 -1.87 -6.31
CA GLY A 72 -13.85 -0.85 -6.03
C GLY A 72 -13.99 -0.57 -4.53
N GLN A 73 -13.95 -1.62 -3.68
CA GLN A 73 -13.98 -1.45 -2.23
C GLN A 73 -12.77 -0.69 -1.68
N ILE A 74 -11.56 -0.95 -2.19
CA ILE A 74 -10.36 -0.19 -1.81
C ILE A 74 -10.59 1.29 -2.09
N LEU A 75 -11.04 1.64 -3.30
CA LEU A 75 -11.26 3.04 -3.67
C LEU A 75 -12.34 3.70 -2.82
N GLN A 76 -13.46 3.00 -2.57
CA GLN A 76 -14.57 3.52 -1.79
C GLN A 76 -14.23 3.74 -0.30
N LYS A 77 -13.44 2.84 0.29
CA LYS A 77 -13.10 2.87 1.73
C LYS A 77 -11.86 3.70 2.04
N SER A 78 -11.16 4.22 1.02
CA SER A 78 -9.98 5.05 1.20
C SER A 78 -10.36 6.48 1.57
N THR A 79 -9.79 7.02 2.65
CA THR A 79 -10.02 8.42 3.08
C THR A 79 -9.58 9.43 2.02
N LYS A 80 -8.54 9.11 1.24
CA LYS A 80 -8.10 9.87 0.06
C LYS A 80 -8.08 8.92 -1.13
N LEU A 81 -8.75 9.32 -2.21
CA LEU A 81 -8.86 8.49 -3.42
C LEU A 81 -7.47 8.22 -4.01
N PRO A 82 -7.03 6.95 -4.13
CA PRO A 82 -5.78 6.60 -4.75
C PRO A 82 -5.77 6.97 -6.23
N ARG A 83 -4.65 7.56 -6.70
CA ARG A 83 -4.45 7.91 -8.12
C ARG A 83 -3.38 7.07 -8.79
N TYR A 84 -2.60 6.34 -8.00
CA TYR A 84 -1.44 5.58 -8.48
C TYR A 84 -1.58 4.09 -8.15
N ALA A 85 -1.08 3.23 -9.02
CA ALA A 85 -0.90 1.82 -8.76
C ALA A 85 0.60 1.49 -8.80
N LEU A 86 1.17 1.11 -7.65
CA LEU A 86 2.57 0.72 -7.54
C LEU A 86 2.68 -0.78 -7.80
N LEU A 87 3.32 -1.14 -8.90
CA LEU A 87 3.38 -2.50 -9.42
C LEU A 87 4.77 -3.08 -9.18
N ASP A 88 4.91 -3.98 -8.20
CA ASP A 88 6.11 -4.81 -8.10
C ASP A 88 6.12 -5.79 -9.27
N TRP A 89 6.80 -5.40 -10.35
CA TRP A 89 6.65 -6.07 -11.64
C TRP A 89 7.07 -7.54 -11.61
N LYS A 90 8.01 -7.92 -10.73
CA LYS A 90 8.37 -9.33 -10.51
C LYS A 90 7.36 -10.01 -9.58
N GLY A 91 6.89 -9.30 -8.56
CA GLY A 91 5.90 -9.78 -7.60
C GLY A 91 4.52 -10.07 -8.18
N LEU A 92 4.13 -9.42 -9.29
CA LEU A 92 2.85 -9.68 -9.95
C LEU A 92 2.72 -11.10 -10.53
N GLY A 93 3.83 -11.73 -10.93
CA GLY A 93 3.83 -13.11 -11.44
C GLY A 93 2.87 -13.33 -12.63
N PRO A 94 2.03 -14.39 -12.62
CA PRO A 94 1.07 -14.67 -13.71
C PRO A 94 -0.11 -13.67 -13.75
N GLU A 95 -0.37 -12.94 -12.67
CA GLU A 95 -1.52 -12.05 -12.55
C GLU A 95 -1.30 -10.66 -13.20
N LYS A 96 -0.15 -10.44 -13.85
CA LYS A 96 0.23 -9.13 -14.44
C LYS A 96 -0.85 -8.54 -15.31
N ASP A 97 -1.31 -9.29 -16.30
CA ASP A 97 -2.25 -8.77 -17.30
C ASP A 97 -3.59 -8.44 -16.66
N LYS A 98 -4.03 -9.27 -15.71
CA LYS A 98 -5.24 -9.04 -14.92
C LYS A 98 -5.14 -7.75 -14.10
N ILE A 99 -4.07 -7.58 -13.35
CA ILE A 99 -3.87 -6.41 -12.48
C ILE A 99 -3.71 -5.14 -13.32
N VAL A 100 -2.92 -5.17 -14.39
CA VAL A 100 -2.74 -4.02 -15.30
C VAL A 100 -4.07 -3.63 -15.94
N SER A 101 -4.89 -4.61 -16.34
CA SER A 101 -6.21 -4.35 -16.91
C SER A 101 -7.15 -3.69 -15.91
N LEU A 102 -7.17 -4.16 -14.66
CA LEU A 102 -7.97 -3.54 -13.59
C LEU A 102 -7.51 -2.12 -13.28
N VAL A 103 -6.19 -1.90 -13.13
CA VAL A 103 -5.61 -0.57 -12.89
C VAL A 103 -6.02 0.40 -13.99
N ARG A 104 -5.97 -0.04 -15.26
CA ARG A 104 -6.40 0.77 -16.41
C ARG A 104 -7.91 1.02 -16.40
N GLN A 105 -8.72 0.01 -16.08
CA GLN A 105 -10.18 0.12 -15.98
C GLN A 105 -10.59 1.20 -14.97
N TYR A 106 -9.89 1.28 -13.83
CA TYR A 106 -10.15 2.26 -12.78
C TYR A 106 -9.42 3.60 -12.98
N GLY A 107 -8.60 3.74 -14.04
CA GLY A 107 -7.95 5.00 -14.40
C GLY A 107 -6.81 5.42 -13.48
N LEU A 108 -6.17 4.48 -12.77
CA LEU A 108 -5.00 4.76 -11.94
C LEU A 108 -3.72 4.81 -12.80
N GLU A 109 -2.79 5.69 -12.45
CA GLU A 109 -1.47 5.77 -13.07
C GLU A 109 -0.59 4.60 -12.61
N ALA A 110 -0.18 3.75 -13.55
CA ALA A 110 0.67 2.60 -13.25
C ALA A 110 2.15 2.99 -13.14
N VAL A 111 2.74 2.75 -11.98
CA VAL A 111 4.17 2.99 -11.71
C VAL A 111 4.83 1.66 -11.38
N ARG A 112 5.88 1.29 -12.12
CA ARG A 112 6.61 0.04 -11.89
C ARG A 112 7.69 0.25 -10.83
N VAL A 113 7.79 -0.70 -9.90
CA VAL A 113 8.76 -0.69 -8.80
C VAL A 113 9.46 -2.04 -8.62
#